data_AF-W4PAU4-F1
#
_entry.id   AF-W4PAU4-F1
#
_cell.length_a   1.000
_cell.length_b   1.000
_cell.length_c   1.000
_cell.angle_alpha   90.00
_cell.angle_beta   90.00
_cell.angle_gamma   90.00
#
_symmetry.space_group_name_H-M   'P 1'
#
loop_
_entity.id
_entity.type
_entity.pdbx_description
1 polymer ?
#
loop_
_entity_poly.entity_id
_entity_poly.type
_entity_poly.pdbx_seq_one_letter_code
_entity_poly.pdbx_strand_id
1 'polypeptide(L)'
;MTNSKFHIISFLLSLLLLIACSPVIDGESELINDGENAWLTVSVNLPSYAPSASRADISNKDNDDLYEGTISEQKVSSARIVLYDSQNMVLYALDITSVDVLGGQFASPFVLKARSFKKEDLEVLVLLNPTEKVKAVTNKGNTKSQFEVVATESVNNLVSSEGIFMCNASGYTKTTDANWKRTQQEAEAPGAPVSVRVERSVAKIFVSPKAETAIPAENGTATMRMFGLDIINKKIYWMRRPGQCIVSVGTITTPASLGTENPTTPAYYQYAIDPNMGTFNSSDHSQFWYYNEEGMFSTSTGGSMMTRGYT
;
A
#
# COMPACT_ATOMS: atom_id res chain seq x y z
N MET A 1 -70.16 -8.35 -25.44
CA MET A 1 -69.58 -7.35 -26.36
C MET A 1 -68.67 -6.44 -25.56
N THR A 2 -67.42 -6.30 -26.05
CA THR A 2 -66.38 -5.27 -25.75
C THR A 2 -65.91 -5.10 -24.30
N ASN A 3 -64.76 -5.66 -23.88
CA ASN A 3 -63.34 -5.32 -24.15
C ASN A 3 -62.86 -3.95 -23.60
N SER A 4 -61.89 -4.01 -22.68
CA SER A 4 -60.66 -3.17 -22.62
C SER A 4 -59.91 -3.48 -21.31
N LYS A 5 -59.04 -4.49 -21.26
CA LYS A 5 -57.56 -4.38 -21.33
C LYS A 5 -56.94 -3.38 -20.34
N PHE A 6 -56.18 -3.90 -19.36
CA PHE A 6 -54.77 -3.54 -19.16
C PHE A 6 -54.06 -4.63 -18.35
N HIS A 7 -52.98 -5.16 -18.93
CA HIS A 7 -52.03 -6.09 -18.32
C HIS A 7 -50.98 -5.30 -17.53
N ILE A 8 -50.64 -5.72 -16.32
CA ILE A 8 -49.28 -5.58 -15.78
C ILE A 8 -48.90 -6.89 -15.07
N ILE A 9 -47.92 -7.54 -15.66
CA ILE A 9 -47.15 -8.68 -15.16
C ILE A 9 -46.28 -8.17 -14.02
N SER A 10 -46.33 -8.79 -12.83
CA SER A 10 -45.29 -8.61 -11.81
C SER A 10 -44.68 -9.95 -11.44
N PHE A 11 -43.37 -9.98 -11.66
CA PHE A 11 -42.45 -11.10 -11.64
C PHE A 11 -42.04 -11.45 -10.21
N LEU A 12 -41.68 -12.73 -10.02
CA LEU A 12 -41.06 -13.34 -8.83
C LEU A 12 -40.11 -12.41 -8.05
N LEU A 13 -40.29 -12.35 -6.72
CA LEU A 13 -39.23 -11.95 -5.80
C LEU A 13 -39.19 -12.93 -4.61
N SER A 14 -38.51 -14.06 -4.83
CA SER A 14 -38.07 -14.96 -3.76
C SER A 14 -36.72 -14.45 -3.24
N LEU A 15 -36.71 -13.71 -2.15
CA LEU A 15 -35.48 -13.38 -1.41
C LEU A 15 -35.46 -14.18 -0.12
N LEU A 16 -34.72 -15.28 -0.15
CA LEU A 16 -34.35 -16.08 1.03
C LEU A 16 -33.45 -15.21 1.94
N LEU A 17 -33.95 -14.90 3.13
CA LEU A 17 -33.15 -14.40 4.25
C LEU A 17 -32.44 -15.60 4.91
N LEU A 18 -31.17 -15.81 4.57
CA LEU A 18 -30.26 -16.60 5.41
C LEU A 18 -29.47 -15.64 6.29
N ILE A 19 -29.95 -15.44 7.51
CA ILE A 19 -29.19 -14.91 8.63
C ILE A 19 -28.24 -16.02 9.06
N ALA A 20 -26.98 -15.98 8.61
CA ALA A 20 -25.92 -16.78 9.19
C ALA A 20 -25.37 -16.03 10.41
N CYS A 21 -25.78 -16.48 11.60
CA CYS A 21 -25.12 -16.17 12.85
C CYS A 21 -23.77 -16.89 12.87
N SER A 22 -22.67 -16.17 12.77
CA SER A 22 -21.34 -16.74 13.04
C SER A 22 -21.30 -17.16 14.51
N PRO A 23 -20.95 -18.40 14.88
CA PRO A 23 -20.54 -18.64 16.24
C PRO A 23 -19.21 -17.90 16.49
N VAL A 24 -19.19 -17.14 17.58
CA VAL A 24 -17.95 -16.75 18.25
C VAL A 24 -17.26 -18.04 18.65
N ILE A 25 -16.15 -18.37 18.01
CA ILE A 25 -15.27 -19.45 18.46
C ILE A 25 -14.18 -18.77 19.29
N ASP A 26 -14.36 -18.81 20.62
CA ASP A 26 -13.24 -18.81 21.55
C ASP A 26 -12.43 -20.10 21.27
N GLY A 27 -11.22 -19.95 20.77
CA GLY A 27 -10.36 -21.07 20.41
C GLY A 27 -9.33 -21.34 21.48
N GLU A 28 -9.72 -22.02 22.57
CA GLU A 28 -8.78 -22.90 23.27
C GLU A 28 -8.56 -24.16 22.43
N SER A 29 -7.31 -24.35 22.01
CA SER A 29 -6.63 -25.63 21.73
C SER A 29 -7.52 -26.84 21.37
N GLU A 30 -7.85 -26.99 20.09
CA GLU A 30 -8.10 -28.32 19.54
C GLU A 30 -6.76 -28.97 19.17
N LEU A 31 -6.44 -30.08 19.85
CA LEU A 31 -5.37 -31.00 19.49
C LEU A 31 -5.74 -31.68 18.17
N ILE A 32 -5.03 -31.37 17.08
CA ILE A 32 -5.35 -31.88 15.74
C ILE A 32 -4.26 -32.86 15.25
N ASN A 33 -4.72 -34.03 14.77
CA ASN A 33 -4.04 -35.15 14.13
C ASN A 33 -2.59 -34.94 13.64
N ASP A 34 -1.71 -35.81 14.14
CA ASP A 34 -0.23 -35.83 14.07
C ASP A 34 0.33 -36.30 12.71
N GLY A 35 -0.20 -35.80 11.58
CA GLY A 35 0.23 -36.24 10.23
C GLY A 35 0.36 -35.18 9.14
N GLU A 36 -0.47 -34.14 9.13
CA GLU A 36 -0.52 -33.16 8.02
C GLU A 36 -0.34 -31.70 8.44
N ASN A 37 -0.43 -31.41 9.74
CA ASN A 37 -0.32 -30.05 10.25
C ASN A 37 1.13 -29.72 10.62
N ALA A 38 1.54 -28.51 10.27
CA ALA A 38 2.84 -27.94 10.59
C ALA A 38 2.68 -26.50 11.09
N TRP A 39 3.66 -26.05 11.86
CA TRP A 39 3.70 -24.70 12.41
C TRP A 39 4.32 -23.74 11.39
N LEU A 40 3.65 -22.63 11.18
CA LEU A 40 4.08 -21.53 10.32
C LEU A 40 3.97 -20.22 11.09
N THR A 41 4.87 -19.29 10.82
CA THR A 41 4.75 -17.91 11.28
C THR A 41 5.36 -16.93 10.27
N VAL A 42 5.10 -15.65 10.50
CA VAL A 42 5.54 -14.53 9.67
C VAL A 42 6.42 -13.60 10.51
N SER A 43 7.54 -13.18 9.93
CA SER A 43 8.35 -12.07 10.43
C SER A 43 8.09 -10.85 9.55
N VAL A 44 7.75 -9.72 10.15
CA VAL A 44 7.42 -8.48 9.44
C VAL A 44 8.51 -7.45 9.69
N ASN A 45 9.05 -6.94 8.59
CA ASN A 45 10.06 -5.90 8.58
C ASN A 45 9.42 -4.61 8.10
N LEU A 46 9.33 -3.60 8.99
CA LEU A 46 8.90 -2.26 8.61
C LEU A 46 9.90 -1.63 7.63
N PRO A 47 9.49 -0.61 6.86
CA PRO A 47 10.40 0.10 5.98
C PRO A 47 11.51 0.73 6.82
N SER A 48 12.74 0.24 6.68
CA SER A 48 13.95 0.89 7.14
C SER A 48 14.67 1.52 5.95
N TYR A 49 14.96 2.81 6.05
CA TYR A 49 15.76 3.49 5.03
C TYR A 49 17.23 3.34 5.43
N ALA A 50 18.00 2.64 4.59
CA ALA A 50 19.43 2.45 4.81
C ALA A 50 20.18 3.81 4.85
N PRO A 51 21.37 3.87 5.49
CA PRO A 51 22.24 5.06 5.65
C PRO A 51 22.56 5.88 4.38
N SER A 52 22.24 5.40 3.19
CA SER A 52 22.64 6.01 1.91
C SER A 52 21.48 6.62 1.11
N ALA A 53 20.27 6.68 1.67
CA ALA A 53 19.13 7.33 1.02
C ALA A 53 19.10 8.83 1.38
N SER A 54 20.09 9.59 0.92
CA SER A 54 20.08 11.04 1.08
C SER A 54 18.88 11.63 0.35
N ARG A 55 17.96 12.21 1.11
CA ARG A 55 16.90 13.07 0.57
C ARG A 55 17.32 14.49 0.90
N ALA A 56 17.65 15.28 -0.13
CA ALA A 56 18.08 16.65 0.04
C ALA A 56 17.07 17.47 0.87
N ASP A 57 17.58 18.34 1.74
CA ASP A 57 16.86 19.39 2.49
C ASP A 57 15.60 18.97 3.27
N ILE A 58 15.71 17.98 4.16
CA ILE A 58 14.70 17.79 5.20
C ILE A 58 15.01 18.80 6.31
N SER A 59 14.03 19.64 6.71
CA SER A 59 14.24 20.86 7.53
C SER A 59 14.97 20.75 8.89
N ASN A 60 15.44 19.57 9.31
CA ASN A 60 16.20 19.30 10.54
C ASN A 60 17.40 18.33 10.29
N LYS A 61 17.82 18.15 9.04
CA LYS A 61 18.75 17.11 8.61
C LYS A 61 19.57 17.67 7.43
N ASP A 62 20.89 17.60 7.52
CA ASP A 62 21.79 18.08 6.46
C ASP A 62 21.65 17.20 5.19
N ASN A 63 22.21 17.63 4.06
CA ASN A 63 22.36 16.71 2.93
C ASN A 63 23.10 15.44 3.41
N ASP A 64 22.58 14.27 3.06
CA ASP A 64 23.07 12.94 3.49
C ASP A 64 22.64 12.45 4.88
N ASP A 65 21.77 13.18 5.58
CA ASP A 65 21.21 12.72 6.84
C ASP A 65 20.04 11.74 6.69
N LEU A 66 19.99 10.78 7.62
CA LEU A 66 18.97 9.73 7.69
C LEU A 66 17.57 10.24 8.05
N TYR A 67 16.57 9.78 7.30
CA TYR A 67 15.16 9.95 7.66
C TYR A 67 14.43 8.61 7.83
N GLU A 68 14.27 8.17 9.08
CA GLU A 68 13.61 6.90 9.43
C GLU A 68 12.10 7.04 9.63
N GLY A 69 11.56 8.26 9.55
CA GLY A 69 10.19 8.57 9.97
C GLY A 69 10.07 8.87 11.46
N THR A 70 8.93 9.43 11.85
CA THR A 70 8.53 9.66 13.24
C THR A 70 7.96 8.39 13.87
N ILE A 71 7.87 8.36 15.20
CA ILE A 71 7.22 7.26 15.95
C ILE A 71 5.80 7.02 15.43
N SER A 72 5.03 8.08 15.17
CA SER A 72 3.67 7.99 14.63
C SER A 72 3.61 7.36 13.24
N GLU A 73 4.63 7.61 12.40
CA GLU A 73 4.72 7.03 11.05
C GLU A 73 5.20 5.57 11.05
N GLN A 74 5.79 5.11 12.15
CA GLN A 74 6.18 3.73 12.37
C GLN A 74 5.15 2.95 13.22
N LYS A 75 4.14 3.63 13.78
CA LYS A 75 3.13 3.01 14.64
C LYS A 75 2.38 1.91 13.89
N VAL A 76 2.35 0.72 14.50
CA VAL A 76 1.51 -0.41 14.10
C VAL A 76 0.60 -0.71 15.28
N SER A 77 -0.70 -0.58 15.06
CA SER A 77 -1.72 -0.86 16.07
C SER A 77 -2.44 -2.18 15.83
N SER A 78 -2.48 -2.63 14.58
CA SER A 78 -3.04 -3.93 14.19
C SER A 78 -2.39 -4.44 12.92
N ALA A 79 -2.47 -5.75 12.70
CA ALA A 79 -2.11 -6.36 11.44
C ALA A 79 -3.18 -7.36 10.99
N ARG A 80 -3.20 -7.69 9.71
CA ARG A 80 -3.91 -8.83 9.16
C ARG A 80 -2.95 -9.65 8.32
N ILE A 81 -2.93 -10.96 8.56
CA ILE A 81 -2.20 -11.92 7.75
C ILE A 81 -3.21 -12.68 6.90
N VAL A 82 -2.98 -12.70 5.60
CA VAL A 82 -3.83 -13.35 4.62
C VAL A 82 -2.99 -14.42 3.94
N LEU A 83 -3.47 -15.65 3.97
CA LEU A 83 -2.83 -16.80 3.34
C LEU A 83 -3.69 -17.24 2.16
N TYR A 84 -3.13 -17.13 0.96
CA TYR A 84 -3.75 -17.58 -0.28
C TYR A 84 -3.30 -19.00 -0.62
N ASP A 85 -4.24 -19.81 -1.09
CA ASP A 85 -3.95 -21.14 -1.65
C ASP A 85 -3.48 -21.07 -3.11
N SER A 86 -3.19 -22.25 -3.68
CA SER A 86 -2.76 -22.38 -5.08
C SER A 86 -3.81 -21.95 -6.11
N GLN A 87 -5.07 -21.83 -5.71
CA GLN A 87 -6.21 -21.37 -6.52
C GLN A 87 -6.40 -19.85 -6.39
N ASN A 88 -5.51 -19.16 -5.68
CA ASN A 88 -5.59 -17.72 -5.37
C ASN A 88 -6.82 -17.36 -4.54
N MET A 89 -7.30 -18.26 -3.69
CA MET A 89 -8.38 -18.03 -2.74
C MET A 89 -7.80 -17.77 -1.35
N VAL A 90 -8.40 -16.86 -0.59
CA VAL A 90 -8.04 -16.65 0.81
C VAL A 90 -8.45 -17.86 1.62
N LEU A 91 -7.49 -18.67 2.04
CA LEU A 91 -7.70 -19.83 2.89
C LEU A 91 -7.79 -19.41 4.37
N TYR A 92 -6.94 -18.46 4.78
CA TYR A 92 -6.92 -17.89 6.12
C TYR A 92 -6.82 -16.37 6.07
N ALA A 93 -7.62 -15.69 6.90
CA ALA A 93 -7.53 -14.27 7.18
C ALA A 93 -7.48 -14.08 8.69
N LEU A 94 -6.32 -13.69 9.20
CA LEU A 94 -6.00 -13.65 10.63
C LEU A 94 -5.82 -12.20 11.04
N ASP A 95 -6.73 -11.67 11.85
CA ASP A 95 -6.53 -10.38 12.51
C ASP A 95 -5.57 -10.58 13.69
N ILE A 96 -4.56 -9.74 13.73
CA ILE A 96 -3.41 -9.82 14.64
C ILE A 96 -3.42 -8.58 15.51
N THR A 97 -3.33 -8.81 16.81
CA THR A 97 -3.13 -7.77 17.83
C THR A 97 -1.77 -7.97 18.49
N SER A 98 -1.42 -7.08 19.43
CA SER A 98 -0.15 -7.18 20.14
C SER A 98 0.03 -8.51 20.89
N VAL A 99 -1.06 -9.15 21.34
CA VAL A 99 -0.98 -10.44 22.05
C VAL A 99 -0.55 -11.60 21.15
N ASP A 100 -0.72 -11.45 19.84
CA ASP A 100 -0.33 -12.43 18.82
C ASP A 100 1.14 -12.25 18.39
N VAL A 101 1.82 -11.22 18.88
CA VAL A 101 3.23 -10.93 18.55
C VAL A 101 4.14 -11.52 19.64
N LEU A 102 5.26 -12.11 19.23
CA LEU A 102 6.31 -12.52 20.17
C LEU A 102 6.83 -11.28 20.90
N GLY A 103 6.85 -11.34 22.24
CA GLY A 103 7.19 -10.19 23.08
C GLY A 103 6.08 -9.15 23.25
N GLY A 104 4.88 -9.39 22.70
CA GLY A 104 3.67 -8.64 23.04
C GLY A 104 3.59 -7.22 22.45
N GLN A 105 4.40 -6.89 21.43
CA GLN A 105 4.47 -5.54 20.87
C GLN A 105 4.91 -5.53 19.41
N PHE A 106 4.38 -4.60 18.63
CA PHE A 106 4.82 -4.36 17.25
C PHE A 106 6.09 -3.49 17.24
N ALA A 107 7.26 -4.11 17.36
CA ALA A 107 8.56 -3.45 17.24
C ALA A 107 9.34 -4.08 16.09
N SER A 108 9.73 -3.31 15.08
CA SER A 108 10.36 -3.85 13.87
C SER A 108 11.79 -4.36 14.11
N PRO A 109 12.18 -5.51 13.54
CA PRO A 109 11.30 -6.53 12.95
C PRO A 109 10.53 -7.24 14.07
N PHE A 110 9.24 -7.54 13.84
CA PHE A 110 8.45 -8.32 14.78
C PHE A 110 8.06 -9.67 14.19
N VAL A 111 7.97 -10.68 15.05
CA VAL A 111 7.61 -12.05 14.68
C VAL A 111 6.29 -12.40 15.34
N LEU A 112 5.37 -13.00 14.59
CA LEU A 112 4.11 -13.47 15.13
C LEU A 112 4.31 -14.78 15.91
N LYS A 113 3.46 -15.04 16.89
CA LYS A 113 3.31 -16.38 17.46
C LYS A 113 2.92 -17.34 16.35
N ALA A 114 3.62 -18.47 16.27
CA ALA A 114 3.33 -19.45 15.25
C ALA A 114 1.96 -20.08 15.47
N ARG A 115 1.33 -20.49 14.36
CA ARG A 115 0.05 -21.18 14.36
C ARG A 115 0.18 -22.46 13.54
N SER A 116 -0.63 -23.45 13.91
CA SER A 116 -0.68 -24.73 13.20
C SER A 116 -1.62 -24.61 12.00
N PHE A 117 -1.14 -25.02 10.83
CA PHE A 117 -1.93 -25.12 9.61
C PHE A 117 -1.63 -26.43 8.90
N LYS A 118 -2.52 -26.82 7.99
CA LYS A 118 -2.18 -27.84 7.00
C LYS A 118 -0.99 -27.36 6.17
N LYS A 119 0.02 -28.23 6.01
CA LYS A 119 1.18 -27.91 5.18
C LYS A 119 0.77 -27.91 3.70
N GLU A 120 0.94 -26.77 3.05
CA GLU A 120 0.72 -26.59 1.61
C GLU A 120 1.50 -25.37 1.08
N ASP A 121 1.54 -25.20 -0.23
CA ASP A 121 2.18 -24.04 -0.87
C ASP A 121 1.25 -22.82 -0.77
N LEU A 122 1.54 -21.94 0.19
CA LEU A 122 0.76 -20.73 0.46
C LEU A 122 1.48 -19.47 -0.01
N GLU A 123 0.71 -18.44 -0.35
CA GLU A 123 1.22 -17.09 -0.53
C GLU A 123 0.73 -16.17 0.59
N VAL A 124 1.67 -15.45 1.19
CA VAL A 124 1.46 -14.59 2.36
C VAL A 124 1.32 -13.13 1.91
N LEU A 125 0.19 -12.52 2.30
CA LEU A 125 -0.03 -11.07 2.28
C LEU A 125 -0.12 -10.57 3.73
N VAL A 126 0.68 -9.54 4.03
CA VAL A 126 0.70 -8.83 5.30
C VAL A 126 0.10 -7.46 5.08
N LEU A 127 -0.80 -7.09 5.98
CA LEU A 127 -1.48 -5.79 5.97
C LEU A 127 -1.33 -5.18 7.37
N LEU A 128 -0.65 -4.06 7.48
CA LEU A 128 -0.52 -3.33 8.74
C LEU A 128 -1.47 -2.15 8.76
N ASN A 129 -2.11 -1.92 9.90
CA ASN A 129 -3.18 -0.93 10.07
C ASN A 129 -4.21 -0.99 8.93
N PRO A 130 -4.75 -2.18 8.58
CA PRO A 130 -5.67 -2.32 7.45
C PRO A 130 -6.96 -1.55 7.70
N THR A 131 -7.44 -0.88 6.65
CA THR A 131 -8.78 -0.28 6.64
C THR A 131 -9.85 -1.37 6.56
N GLU A 132 -11.09 -1.05 6.97
CA GLU A 132 -12.21 -1.99 6.86
C GLU A 132 -12.49 -2.41 5.41
N LYS A 133 -12.25 -1.52 4.43
CA LYS A 133 -12.35 -1.87 3.01
C LYS A 133 -11.33 -2.92 2.60
N VAL A 134 -10.09 -2.78 3.05
CA VAL A 134 -9.02 -3.76 2.78
C VAL A 134 -9.34 -5.09 3.45
N LYS A 135 -9.85 -5.06 4.68
CA LYS A 135 -10.31 -6.28 5.38
C LYS A 135 -11.43 -6.97 4.60
N ALA A 136 -12.42 -6.22 4.13
CA ALA A 136 -13.56 -6.77 3.41
C ALA A 136 -13.16 -7.53 2.14
N VAL A 137 -12.18 -7.02 1.37
CA VAL A 137 -11.69 -7.69 0.15
C VAL A 137 -10.69 -8.82 0.42
N THR A 138 -10.23 -9.00 1.66
CA THR A 138 -9.28 -10.05 2.07
C THR A 138 -9.86 -11.05 3.08
N ASN A 139 -11.18 -11.16 3.16
CA ASN A 139 -11.83 -12.16 4.00
C ASN A 139 -11.65 -13.57 3.42
N LYS A 140 -11.74 -14.59 4.29
CA LYS A 140 -11.71 -16.00 3.89
C LYS A 140 -12.72 -16.28 2.77
N GLY A 141 -12.29 -17.00 1.74
CA GLY A 141 -13.10 -17.31 0.57
C GLY A 141 -13.15 -16.23 -0.51
N ASN A 142 -12.52 -15.07 -0.30
CA ASN A 142 -12.32 -14.10 -1.38
C ASN A 142 -11.20 -14.53 -2.31
N THR A 143 -11.20 -14.01 -3.53
CA THR A 143 -10.11 -14.20 -4.48
C THR A 143 -9.04 -13.12 -4.28
N LYS A 144 -7.79 -13.48 -4.57
CA LYS A 144 -6.66 -12.55 -4.67
C LYS A 144 -6.94 -11.40 -5.62
N SER A 145 -7.65 -11.66 -6.73
CA SER A 145 -8.03 -10.63 -7.69
C SER A 145 -8.93 -9.54 -7.10
N GLN A 146 -9.73 -9.83 -6.07
CA GLN A 146 -10.53 -8.79 -5.39
C GLN A 146 -9.65 -7.80 -4.63
N PHE A 147 -8.55 -8.25 -4.03
CA PHE A 147 -7.56 -7.37 -3.40
C PHE A 147 -6.71 -6.61 -4.44
N GLU A 148 -6.55 -7.13 -5.66
CA GLU A 148 -5.72 -6.50 -6.69
C GLU A 148 -6.45 -5.42 -7.51
N VAL A 149 -7.74 -5.23 -7.28
CA VAL A 149 -8.55 -4.19 -7.94
C VAL A 149 -8.11 -2.79 -7.50
N VAL A 150 -8.16 -1.84 -8.44
CA VAL A 150 -7.94 -0.41 -8.18
C VAL A 150 -8.93 0.09 -7.14
N ALA A 151 -8.43 0.71 -6.08
CA ALA A 151 -9.24 1.35 -5.05
C ALA A 151 -9.28 2.86 -5.25
N THR A 152 -10.40 3.49 -4.88
CA THR A 152 -10.49 4.95 -4.75
C THR A 152 -10.35 5.31 -3.28
N GLU A 153 -9.28 6.01 -2.93
CA GLU A 153 -8.92 6.31 -1.56
C GLU A 153 -8.45 7.75 -1.37
N SER A 154 -8.55 8.21 -0.12
CA SER A 154 -7.99 9.47 0.33
C SER A 154 -6.91 9.23 1.37
N VAL A 155 -5.99 10.17 1.54
CA VAL A 155 -4.93 10.09 2.57
C VAL A 155 -5.53 9.88 3.96
N ASN A 156 -6.67 10.51 4.26
CA ASN A 156 -7.34 10.38 5.57
C ASN A 156 -7.85 8.96 5.86
N ASN A 157 -8.05 8.12 4.83
CA ASN A 157 -8.41 6.72 5.03
C ASN A 157 -7.18 5.84 5.26
N LEU A 158 -6.02 6.25 4.75
CA LEU A 158 -4.77 5.48 4.78
C LEU A 158 -3.86 5.89 5.95
N VAL A 159 -4.10 7.06 6.54
CA VAL A 159 -3.34 7.63 7.64
C VAL A 159 -4.32 8.00 8.74
N SER A 160 -4.15 7.40 9.91
CA SER A 160 -4.99 7.63 11.09
C SER A 160 -4.14 7.77 12.36
N SER A 161 -4.78 8.05 13.49
CA SER A 161 -4.14 7.97 14.81
C SER A 161 -3.58 6.59 15.14
N GLU A 162 -4.10 5.54 14.49
CA GLU A 162 -3.65 4.16 14.66
C GLU A 162 -2.45 3.80 13.79
N GLY A 163 -2.03 4.71 12.92
CA GLY A 163 -0.87 4.57 12.07
C GLY A 163 -1.22 4.65 10.59
N ILE A 164 -0.22 4.30 9.78
CA ILE A 164 -0.29 4.33 8.32
C ILE A 164 -0.56 2.92 7.81
N PHE A 165 -1.44 2.79 6.82
CA PHE A 165 -1.65 1.52 6.11
C PHE A 165 -0.35 1.08 5.41
N MET A 166 0.06 -0.16 5.66
CA MET A 166 1.22 -0.76 5.00
C MET A 166 0.87 -2.14 4.47
N CYS A 167 1.52 -2.55 3.40
CA CYS A 167 1.36 -3.87 2.79
C CYS A 167 2.70 -4.38 2.27
N ASN A 168 2.76 -5.62 1.76
CA ASN A 168 3.98 -6.17 1.17
C ASN A 168 4.65 -5.21 0.17
N ALA A 169 5.95 -5.02 0.30
CA ALA A 169 6.73 -4.14 -0.56
C ALA A 169 6.96 -4.71 -1.98
N SER A 170 6.93 -6.05 -2.13
CA SER A 170 7.29 -6.73 -3.40
C SER A 170 6.39 -7.95 -3.65
N GLY A 171 5.10 -7.71 -3.86
CA GLY A 171 4.15 -8.77 -4.13
C GLY A 171 3.93 -9.72 -2.95
N TYR A 172 3.24 -10.84 -3.20
CA TYR A 172 2.96 -11.86 -2.20
C TYR A 172 4.21 -12.69 -1.90
N THR A 173 4.43 -13.03 -0.63
CA THR A 173 5.60 -13.83 -0.24
C THR A 173 5.22 -15.29 -0.15
N LYS A 174 5.87 -16.14 -0.95
CA LYS A 174 5.60 -17.59 -0.95
C LYS A 174 6.17 -18.25 0.29
N THR A 175 5.44 -19.19 0.86
CA THR A 175 6.01 -20.14 1.82
C THR A 175 6.95 -21.10 1.10
N THR A 176 7.94 -21.60 1.82
CA THR A 176 8.83 -22.69 1.39
C THR A 176 8.83 -23.80 2.43
N ASP A 177 9.29 -24.99 2.06
CA ASP A 177 9.46 -26.11 3.00
C ASP A 177 10.27 -25.74 4.25
N ALA A 178 11.24 -24.82 4.11
CA ALA A 178 12.05 -24.35 5.22
C ALA A 178 11.24 -23.58 6.28
N ASN A 179 10.10 -22.99 5.91
CA ASN A 179 9.25 -22.21 6.82
C ASN A 179 8.34 -23.09 7.69
N TRP A 180 8.02 -24.30 7.25
CA TRP A 180 7.11 -25.23 7.93
C TRP A 180 7.86 -26.07 8.96
N LYS A 181 7.48 -25.98 10.24
CA LYS A 181 8.16 -26.69 11.34
C LYS A 181 7.24 -27.64 12.09
N ARG A 182 7.84 -28.60 12.79
CA ARG A 182 7.08 -29.61 13.56
C ARG A 182 6.57 -29.04 14.87
N THR A 183 7.30 -28.11 15.47
CA THR A 183 6.92 -27.49 16.73
C THR A 183 6.75 -25.98 16.58
N GLN A 184 5.95 -25.40 17.48
CA GLN A 184 5.77 -23.96 17.56
C GLN A 184 7.11 -23.24 17.79
N GLN A 185 7.92 -23.73 18.72
CA GLN A 185 9.21 -23.14 19.07
C GLN A 185 10.18 -23.12 17.88
N GLU A 186 10.22 -24.18 17.07
CA GLU A 186 11.05 -24.21 15.86
C GLU A 186 10.56 -23.22 14.80
N ALA A 187 9.24 -23.03 14.64
CA ALA A 187 8.68 -22.06 13.69
C ALA A 187 9.00 -20.62 14.09
N GLU A 188 9.06 -20.36 15.40
CA GLU A 188 9.38 -19.05 15.98
C GLU A 188 10.89 -18.74 16.04
N ALA A 189 11.74 -19.73 15.76
CA ALA A 189 13.20 -19.57 15.80
C ALA A 189 13.73 -18.66 14.67
N PRO A 190 14.86 -17.95 14.87
CA PRO A 190 15.43 -17.08 13.85
C PRO A 190 15.64 -17.78 12.50
N GLY A 191 15.19 -17.14 11.42
CA GLY A 191 15.31 -17.65 10.05
C GLY A 191 14.25 -18.68 9.62
N ALA A 192 13.41 -19.18 10.54
CA ALA A 192 12.28 -20.04 10.20
C ALA A 192 11.05 -19.25 9.67
N PRO A 193 10.65 -18.10 10.25
CA PRO A 193 9.48 -17.35 9.79
C PRO A 193 9.54 -16.97 8.32
N VAL A 194 8.37 -16.86 7.67
CA VAL A 194 8.25 -16.22 6.37
C VAL A 194 8.57 -14.74 6.53
N SER A 195 9.71 -14.30 5.98
CA SER A 195 10.16 -12.91 6.11
C SER A 195 9.49 -12.03 5.07
N VAL A 196 8.66 -11.09 5.54
CA VAL A 196 7.93 -10.14 4.69
C VAL A 196 8.43 -8.73 4.98
N ARG A 197 8.78 -8.00 3.92
CA ARG A 197 9.01 -6.55 3.97
C ARG A 197 7.72 -5.86 3.59
N VAL A 198 7.36 -4.82 4.34
CA VAL A 198 6.20 -3.98 4.04
C VAL A 198 6.62 -2.58 3.62
N GLU A 199 5.72 -1.87 2.95
CA GLU A 199 5.86 -0.48 2.53
C GLU A 199 4.61 0.32 2.90
N ARG A 200 4.78 1.60 3.24
CA ARG A 200 3.69 2.54 3.49
C ARG A 200 2.94 2.83 2.19
N SER A 201 1.61 2.94 2.26
CA SER A 201 0.78 3.23 1.08
C SER A 201 0.78 4.70 0.64
N VAL A 202 1.43 5.58 1.39
CA VAL A 202 1.46 7.03 1.14
C VAL A 202 2.89 7.53 1.03
N ALA A 203 3.08 8.56 0.21
CA ALA A 203 4.33 9.31 0.15
C ALA A 203 4.32 10.44 1.19
N LYS A 204 5.53 10.83 1.62
CA LYS A 204 5.73 12.02 2.45
C LYS A 204 6.48 13.08 1.65
N ILE A 205 5.99 14.32 1.73
CA ILE A 205 6.59 15.47 1.07
C ILE A 205 7.06 16.45 2.15
N PHE A 206 8.29 16.93 1.98
CA PHE A 206 8.84 18.04 2.75
C PHE A 206 8.89 19.26 1.85
N VAL A 207 8.49 20.40 2.38
CA VAL A 207 8.52 21.68 1.66
C VAL A 207 9.47 22.61 2.37
N SER A 208 10.41 23.17 1.61
CA SER A 208 11.35 24.19 2.04
C SER A 208 11.34 25.33 1.01
N PRO A 209 11.36 26.60 1.43
CA PRO A 209 11.36 27.07 2.82
C PRO A 209 9.99 26.91 3.50
N LYS A 210 9.96 26.95 4.84
CA LYS A 210 8.72 26.83 5.61
C LYS A 210 7.79 28.02 5.34
N ALA A 211 6.49 27.82 5.55
CA ALA A 211 5.53 28.92 5.56
C ALA A 211 5.98 30.04 6.53
N GLU A 212 5.67 31.27 6.14
CA GLU A 212 6.07 32.54 6.72
C GLU A 212 7.59 32.84 6.75
N THR A 213 8.38 32.09 5.98
CA THR A 213 9.83 32.35 5.87
C THR A 213 10.11 33.40 4.80
N ALA A 214 10.93 34.39 5.16
CA ALA A 214 11.48 35.39 4.26
C ALA A 214 12.52 34.77 3.31
N ILE A 215 12.37 35.04 2.01
CA ILE A 215 13.20 34.51 0.93
C ILE A 215 13.83 35.70 0.21
N PRO A 216 15.16 35.75 0.05
CA PRO A 216 15.80 36.78 -0.77
C PRO A 216 15.24 36.78 -2.19
N ALA A 217 14.89 37.97 -2.70
CA ALA A 217 14.47 38.18 -4.08
C ALA A 217 15.32 39.31 -4.69
N GLU A 218 15.41 39.35 -6.03
CA GLU A 218 16.28 40.27 -6.78
C GLU A 218 16.15 41.73 -6.35
N ASN A 219 14.95 42.17 -5.92
CA ASN A 219 14.67 43.52 -5.44
C ASN A 219 13.91 43.57 -4.11
N GLY A 220 14.16 42.61 -3.20
CA GLY A 220 13.56 42.65 -1.86
C GLY A 220 13.47 41.29 -1.20
N THR A 221 12.34 41.05 -0.53
CA THR A 221 12.08 39.82 0.22
C THR A 221 10.72 39.28 -0.18
N ALA A 222 10.70 38.05 -0.71
CA ALA A 222 9.48 37.28 -0.85
C ALA A 222 9.17 36.56 0.47
N THR A 223 7.91 36.19 0.69
CA THR A 223 7.54 35.37 1.86
C THR A 223 6.75 34.18 1.37
N MET A 224 7.18 32.96 1.72
CA MET A 224 6.36 31.77 1.53
C MET A 224 5.13 31.91 2.42
N ARG A 225 3.91 32.03 1.90
CA ARG A 225 2.71 32.12 2.75
C ARG A 225 2.13 30.75 3.05
N MET A 226 1.86 29.99 2.00
CA MET A 226 1.20 28.70 2.10
C MET A 226 1.65 27.82 0.95
N PHE A 227 1.68 26.52 1.21
CA PHE A 227 1.89 25.50 0.20
C PHE A 227 0.68 24.57 0.17
N GLY A 228 0.41 24.05 -1.02
CA GLY A 228 -0.57 23.01 -1.24
C GLY A 228 -0.02 22.05 -2.30
N LEU A 229 -0.41 20.80 -2.21
CA LEU A 229 -0.16 19.84 -3.26
C LEU A 229 -1.37 19.86 -4.19
N ASP A 230 -1.13 20.11 -5.47
CA ASP A 230 -2.14 19.98 -6.52
C ASP A 230 -1.92 18.67 -7.29
N ILE A 231 -2.99 18.16 -7.90
CA ILE A 231 -2.99 16.93 -8.70
C ILE A 231 -2.50 15.72 -7.88
N ILE A 232 -3.10 15.53 -6.70
CA ILE A 232 -2.87 14.33 -5.89
C ILE A 232 -3.70 13.16 -6.41
N ASN A 233 -3.12 11.96 -6.36
CA ASN A 233 -3.84 10.79 -6.83
C ASN A 233 -5.00 10.42 -5.89
N LYS A 234 -6.12 9.99 -6.49
CA LYS A 234 -7.32 9.50 -5.81
C LYS A 234 -7.52 7.99 -5.98
N LYS A 235 -6.70 7.34 -6.81
CA LYS A 235 -6.75 5.91 -7.05
C LYS A 235 -5.44 5.27 -6.64
N ILE A 236 -5.51 4.06 -6.09
CA ILE A 236 -4.33 3.29 -5.71
C ILE A 236 -4.52 1.82 -6.07
N TYR A 237 -3.40 1.11 -6.18
CA TYR A 237 -3.40 -0.32 -5.87
C TYR A 237 -3.07 -0.46 -4.39
N TRP A 238 -3.75 -1.36 -3.68
CA TRP A 238 -3.46 -1.59 -2.25
C TRP A 238 -2.04 -2.05 -1.99
N MET A 239 -1.45 -2.75 -2.97
CA MET A 239 -0.07 -3.21 -2.96
C MET A 239 0.71 -2.62 -4.12
N ARG A 240 1.97 -2.24 -3.85
CA ARG A 240 2.86 -1.68 -4.86
C ARG A 240 3.01 -2.67 -6.02
N ARG A 241 2.84 -2.15 -7.24
CA ARG A 241 3.16 -2.86 -8.47
C ARG A 241 4.49 -2.32 -9.00
N PRO A 242 5.57 -3.10 -8.98
CA PRO A 242 6.86 -2.64 -9.49
C PRO A 242 6.76 -2.14 -10.94
N GLY A 243 7.28 -0.94 -11.17
CA GLY A 243 7.52 -0.38 -12.50
C GLY A 243 8.96 -0.61 -12.96
N GLN A 244 9.31 -0.04 -14.12
CA GLN A 244 10.71 -0.03 -14.54
C GLN A 244 11.54 0.87 -13.63
N CYS A 245 12.71 0.39 -13.20
CA CYS A 245 13.66 1.15 -12.39
C CYS A 245 14.83 1.67 -13.22
N ILE A 246 15.49 2.72 -12.75
CA ILE A 246 16.76 3.17 -13.33
C ILE A 246 17.84 2.15 -12.95
N VAL A 247 18.51 1.56 -13.95
CA VAL A 247 19.64 0.64 -13.75
C VAL A 247 20.99 1.28 -14.03
N SER A 248 21.02 2.35 -14.83
CA SER A 248 22.20 3.19 -15.00
C SER A 248 21.79 4.64 -15.21
N VAL A 249 22.47 5.56 -14.52
CA VAL A 249 22.24 7.01 -14.68
C VAL A 249 22.60 7.41 -16.11
N GLY A 250 21.73 8.20 -16.75
CA GLY A 250 21.99 8.75 -18.08
C GLY A 250 23.03 9.88 -18.05
N THR A 251 23.44 10.33 -19.22
CA THR A 251 24.19 11.57 -19.43
C THR A 251 23.31 12.57 -20.20
N ILE A 252 23.84 13.77 -20.45
CA ILE A 252 23.16 14.77 -21.28
C ILE A 252 22.86 14.27 -22.71
N THR A 253 23.61 13.30 -23.22
CA THR A 253 23.45 12.74 -24.57
C THR A 253 22.95 11.29 -24.59
N THR A 254 22.93 10.61 -23.44
CA THR A 254 22.56 9.19 -23.34
C THR A 254 21.45 9.03 -22.31
N PRO A 255 20.24 8.59 -22.70
CA PRO A 255 19.17 8.33 -21.75
C PRO A 255 19.58 7.34 -20.65
N ALA A 256 18.98 7.47 -19.48
CA ALA A 256 19.14 6.47 -18.42
C ALA A 256 18.63 5.10 -18.90
N SER A 257 19.35 4.03 -18.56
CA SER A 257 18.86 2.68 -18.87
C SER A 257 17.81 2.28 -17.85
N LEU A 258 16.75 1.64 -18.35
CA LEU A 258 15.65 1.13 -17.54
C LEU A 258 15.69 -0.40 -17.48
N GLY A 259 15.27 -0.96 -16.35
CA GLY A 259 15.20 -2.40 -16.13
C GLY A 259 14.18 -2.79 -15.08
N THR A 260 14.21 -4.05 -14.67
CA THR A 260 13.39 -4.56 -13.57
C THR A 260 14.15 -4.39 -12.26
N GLU A 261 13.45 -3.94 -11.21
CA GLU A 261 14.03 -3.89 -9.87
C GLU A 261 14.46 -5.28 -9.39
N ASN A 262 15.51 -5.33 -8.58
CA ASN A 262 16.03 -6.54 -7.96
C ASN A 262 16.32 -6.28 -6.46
N PRO A 263 16.69 -7.29 -5.67
CA PRO A 263 16.88 -7.13 -4.22
C PRO A 263 17.94 -6.10 -3.79
N THR A 264 18.82 -5.65 -4.70
CA THR A 264 19.84 -4.62 -4.44
C THR A 264 19.50 -3.26 -5.06
N THR A 265 18.38 -3.13 -5.79
CA THR A 265 17.93 -1.86 -6.36
C THR A 265 17.67 -0.86 -5.24
N PRO A 266 18.37 0.29 -5.20
CA PRO A 266 18.12 1.34 -4.22
C PRO A 266 16.67 1.83 -4.25
N ALA A 267 16.08 2.06 -3.08
CA ALA A 267 14.67 2.44 -2.94
C ALA A 267 14.28 3.68 -3.75
N TYR A 268 15.19 4.65 -3.92
CA TYR A 268 14.93 5.86 -4.71
C TYR A 268 14.91 5.62 -6.24
N TYR A 269 15.37 4.47 -6.71
CA TYR A 269 15.23 4.04 -8.11
C TYR A 269 14.04 3.11 -8.32
N GLN A 270 13.35 2.69 -7.27
CA GLN A 270 12.17 1.84 -7.37
C GLN A 270 10.97 2.69 -7.74
N TYR A 271 10.39 2.43 -8.92
CA TYR A 271 9.16 3.07 -9.36
C TYR A 271 7.97 2.12 -9.16
N ALA A 272 6.79 2.69 -9.03
CA ALA A 272 5.53 1.97 -8.94
C ALA A 272 4.64 2.28 -10.15
N ILE A 273 3.92 1.27 -10.62
CA ILE A 273 2.83 1.46 -11.58
C ILE A 273 1.58 1.86 -10.81
N ASP A 274 1.13 3.07 -11.07
CA ASP A 274 -0.07 3.65 -10.53
C ASP A 274 -1.28 3.41 -11.46
N PRO A 275 -2.54 3.30 -10.95
CA PRO A 275 -3.73 3.15 -11.79
C PRO A 275 -3.91 4.22 -12.88
N ASN A 276 -3.30 5.40 -12.70
CA ASN A 276 -3.40 6.53 -13.61
C ASN A 276 -2.21 6.63 -14.59
N MET A 277 -1.27 5.68 -14.57
CA MET A 277 -0.12 5.62 -15.50
C MET A 277 -0.46 5.08 -16.90
N GLY A 278 -1.74 5.10 -17.28
CA GLY A 278 -2.18 4.74 -18.63
C GLY A 278 -1.69 5.73 -19.68
N THR A 279 -1.91 5.41 -20.95
CA THR A 279 -1.62 6.33 -22.06
C THR A 279 -2.34 7.66 -21.80
N PHE A 280 -1.58 8.75 -21.79
CA PHE A 280 -2.12 10.09 -21.61
C PHE A 280 -3.25 10.33 -22.60
N ASN A 281 -4.48 10.48 -22.08
CA ASN A 281 -5.62 10.87 -22.89
C ASN A 281 -5.83 12.37 -22.72
N SER A 282 -5.60 13.14 -23.78
CA SER A 282 -5.77 14.60 -23.78
C SER A 282 -7.18 15.05 -23.35
N SER A 283 -8.20 14.18 -23.44
CA SER A 283 -9.54 14.48 -22.95
C SER A 283 -9.68 14.49 -21.42
N ASP A 284 -8.75 13.85 -20.71
CA ASP A 284 -8.84 13.67 -19.25
C ASP A 284 -8.27 14.87 -18.47
N HIS A 285 -7.65 15.83 -19.18
CA HIS A 285 -7.04 17.03 -18.62
C HIS A 285 -7.55 18.29 -19.32
N SER A 286 -8.83 18.60 -19.16
CA SER A 286 -9.42 19.86 -19.67
C SER A 286 -9.22 21.07 -18.76
N GLN A 287 -8.47 20.96 -17.66
CA GLN A 287 -8.30 22.05 -16.69
C GLN A 287 -6.88 22.07 -16.10
N PHE A 288 -5.96 22.73 -16.81
CA PHE A 288 -4.81 23.33 -16.15
C PHE A 288 -5.24 24.69 -15.63
N TRP A 289 -5.25 24.84 -14.31
CA TRP A 289 -5.44 26.14 -13.66
C TRP A 289 -4.06 26.77 -13.50
N TYR A 290 -3.81 27.89 -14.15
CA TYR A 290 -2.65 28.72 -13.83
C TYR A 290 -3.13 30.04 -13.24
N TYR A 291 -2.41 30.54 -12.24
CA TYR A 291 -2.58 31.89 -11.73
C TYR A 291 -2.06 32.87 -12.78
N ASN A 292 -2.90 33.79 -13.24
CA ASN A 292 -2.45 35.04 -13.85
C ASN A 292 -2.58 36.17 -12.81
N GLU A 293 -1.78 37.22 -13.00
CA GLU A 293 -1.60 38.34 -12.04
C GLU A 293 -2.90 39.12 -11.73
N GLU A 294 -4.02 38.80 -12.37
CA GLU A 294 -5.31 39.47 -12.19
C GLU A 294 -6.33 38.69 -11.34
N GLY A 295 -5.96 37.55 -10.76
CA GLY A 295 -6.78 36.88 -9.73
C GLY A 295 -8.12 36.32 -10.21
N MET A 296 -8.26 36.00 -11.49
CA MET A 296 -9.49 35.44 -12.06
C MET A 296 -9.25 34.05 -12.65
N PHE A 297 -10.05 33.07 -12.19
CA PHE A 297 -10.13 31.72 -12.76
C PHE A 297 -10.47 31.81 -14.26
N SER A 298 -9.53 31.47 -15.15
CA SER A 298 -9.83 31.31 -16.57
C SER A 298 -9.48 29.90 -17.04
N THR A 299 -10.41 29.29 -17.78
CA THR A 299 -10.20 28.01 -18.47
C THR A 299 -9.82 28.28 -19.92
N SER A 300 -8.61 27.91 -20.36
CA SER A 300 -8.29 27.92 -21.80
C SER A 300 -8.69 26.58 -22.42
N THR A 301 -9.73 26.58 -23.25
CA THR A 301 -10.04 25.45 -24.13
C THR A 301 -9.23 25.60 -25.40
N GLY A 302 -8.23 24.72 -25.59
CA GLY A 302 -7.54 24.55 -26.88
C GLY A 302 -6.61 25.69 -27.29
N GLY A 303 -5.35 25.64 -26.83
CA GLY A 303 -4.25 26.44 -27.35
C GLY A 303 -3.04 25.56 -27.65
N SER A 304 -2.74 25.37 -28.94
CA SER A 304 -1.52 24.72 -29.41
C SER A 304 -0.30 25.42 -28.80
N MET A 305 0.56 24.67 -28.10
CA MET A 305 1.87 25.14 -27.68
C MET A 305 2.69 25.47 -28.95
N MET A 306 2.77 26.77 -29.28
CA MET A 306 3.82 27.24 -30.17
C MET A 306 5.16 27.07 -29.45
N THR A 307 6.00 26.20 -30.01
CA THR A 307 7.45 26.16 -29.79
C THR A 307 8.02 27.54 -30.08
N ARG A 308 8.44 28.27 -29.04
CA ARG A 308 9.45 29.32 -29.19
C ARG A 308 10.81 28.73 -28.86
N GLY A 309 11.53 28.38 -29.92
CA GLY A 309 12.98 28.25 -29.85
C GLY A 309 13.60 29.61 -29.54
N TYR A 310 14.68 29.58 -28.78
CA TYR A 310 15.62 30.68 -28.69
C TYR A 310 16.99 30.16 -29.10
N THR A 311 17.51 30.77 -30.17
CA THR A 311 18.92 30.93 -30.49
C THR A 311 19.69 31.56 -29.35
#